data_AF-A0A8T7EE29-F1
#
_entry.id   AF-A0A8T7EE29-F1
#
_cell.length_a   1.000
_cell.length_b   1.000
_cell.length_c   1.000
_cell.angle_alpha   90.00
_cell.angle_beta   90.00
_cell.angle_gamma   90.00
#
_symmetry.space_group_name_H-M   'P 1'
#
loop_
_entity.id
_entity.type
_entity.pdbx_description
1 polymer ?
#
loop_
_entity_poly.entity_id
_entity_poly.type
_entity_poly.pdbx_seq_one_letter_code
_entity_poly.pdbx_strand_id
1 'polypeptide(L)'
;MTLAHQKRREYEKVAIVVFAIGAGAGGLWWFGANPHPWAAGGPVDYYQNVVSSAADEPEHTPDPALIDQTWAWERRNANGSDTPTITISNPENYTIVFNEDGAYHARVDCNRMNGRYATTPPDTIFMEAGALTMAFCGENSNDQAMLQTFAAAQTYRLEEDGNVLALAWANGGPVDHYRLVPTVELPAPTEGMAAGTVTAPDGIFLRAGPGVNYPYVGAAPQGTTGEIIGVSEDGQWWLANAPNLPGGQVWASAQFVKASNTGNVPVVAAPPAELALTGAPWEWVSTTDAEVGEVFVADPTRYVARFNADGSANIKADCNTVLASYTTDGSNISIMPGPSTLVACPEDSQADQFIAQLSNAAIYFIQNGNLFLDLPFDSGTMRFVPQGTPPPVADAPTAQGDGRTFYLVSFGPAAAPQPIIAGTQITVHFANHTVSGNAGCNNYAGTVVAVDDYFQVTGILSTMMMCAEDVMAQEQAYLAGLGALTGYLWEQTLVGTSTLVTEGQLFYTLPDGTPGVMNFVATP
;
A
#
# COMPACT_ATOMS: atom_id res chain seq x y z
N MET A 1 66.19 -14.26 -43.47
CA MET A 1 65.53 -15.02 -42.37
C MET A 1 66.18 -14.54 -41.08
N THR A 2 65.56 -13.87 -40.10
CA THR A 2 64.14 -13.62 -39.78
C THR A 2 64.04 -12.45 -38.79
N LEU A 3 62.93 -11.71 -38.88
CA LEU A 3 62.35 -10.68 -37.98
C LEU A 3 62.37 -11.06 -36.48
N ALA A 4 62.02 -10.22 -35.49
CA ALA A 4 62.00 -8.78 -35.22
C ALA A 4 61.63 -8.69 -33.72
N HIS A 5 62.38 -7.96 -32.91
CA HIS A 5 62.10 -7.76 -31.48
C HIS A 5 62.27 -6.29 -31.14
N GLN A 6 61.16 -5.59 -30.90
CA GLN A 6 61.13 -4.34 -30.13
C GLN A 6 59.66 -3.92 -29.90
N LYS A 7 59.24 -3.79 -28.65
CA LYS A 7 59.13 -2.47 -27.99
C LYS A 7 58.72 -2.59 -26.52
N ARG A 8 59.38 -1.75 -25.73
CA ARG A 8 59.22 -1.55 -24.28
C ARG A 8 58.03 -0.65 -24.00
N ARG A 9 57.53 -0.79 -22.76
CA ARG A 9 56.58 0.09 -22.07
C ARG A 9 57.17 1.50 -21.92
N GLU A 10 56.38 2.51 -22.23
CA GLU A 10 56.52 3.91 -21.80
C GLU A 10 55.13 4.36 -21.34
N TYR A 11 55.07 4.89 -20.12
CA TYR A 11 53.90 5.48 -19.48
C TYR A 11 53.81 6.95 -19.96
N GLU A 12 52.67 7.37 -20.50
CA GLU A 12 52.35 8.80 -20.64
C GLU A 12 51.01 9.15 -19.98
N LYS A 13 51.04 10.34 -19.38
CA LYS A 13 50.09 10.92 -18.45
C LYS A 13 49.00 11.64 -19.23
N VAL A 14 47.73 11.46 -18.87
CA VAL A 14 46.64 12.35 -19.31
C VAL A 14 46.41 13.37 -18.21
N ALA A 15 46.54 14.65 -18.57
CA ALA A 15 46.35 15.80 -17.71
C ALA A 15 44.85 16.09 -17.51
N ILE A 16 44.44 16.17 -16.24
CA ILE A 16 43.15 16.71 -15.79
C ILE A 16 43.37 18.21 -15.54
N VAL A 17 42.61 19.07 -16.22
CA VAL A 17 42.56 20.51 -15.94
C VAL A 17 41.45 20.76 -14.93
N VAL A 18 41.86 21.13 -13.70
CA VAL A 18 40.99 21.63 -12.63
C VAL A 18 40.96 23.16 -12.73
N PHE A 19 39.76 23.75 -12.81
CA PHE A 19 39.58 25.20 -12.64
C PHE A 19 39.40 25.53 -11.15
N ALA A 20 40.25 26.41 -10.62
CA ALA A 20 40.10 27.04 -9.31
C ALA A 20 39.64 28.50 -9.48
N ILE A 21 38.77 28.91 -8.56
CA ILE A 21 38.05 30.19 -8.50
C ILE A 21 38.97 31.32 -8.01
N GLY A 22 38.84 32.52 -8.58
CA GLY A 22 39.37 33.76 -8.03
C GLY A 22 38.44 34.95 -8.33
N ALA A 23 37.92 35.58 -7.29
CA ALA A 23 37.01 36.72 -7.33
C ALA A 23 37.76 38.06 -7.56
N GLY A 24 37.09 39.04 -8.19
CA GLY A 24 37.56 40.44 -8.22
C GLY A 24 36.78 41.33 -9.18
N ALA A 25 36.10 42.34 -8.64
CA ALA A 25 35.13 43.24 -9.28
C ALA A 25 35.74 44.34 -10.19
N GLY A 26 34.90 44.95 -11.05
CA GLY A 26 35.15 46.30 -11.60
C GLY A 26 34.53 46.55 -12.99
N GLY A 27 33.58 47.47 -13.09
CA GLY A 27 32.77 47.68 -14.30
C GLY A 27 33.38 48.53 -15.44
N LEU A 28 32.64 48.49 -16.57
CA LEU A 28 32.24 49.59 -17.48
C LEU A 28 33.08 50.01 -18.72
N TRP A 29 32.31 50.20 -19.83
CA TRP A 29 32.53 50.94 -21.12
C TRP A 29 33.34 50.21 -22.24
N TRP A 30 33.11 50.32 -23.56
CA TRP A 30 32.06 50.76 -24.51
C TRP A 30 32.55 50.40 -25.96
N PHE A 31 31.68 49.91 -26.85
CA PHE A 31 31.59 49.87 -28.34
C PHE A 31 32.82 49.79 -29.31
N GLY A 32 32.63 49.03 -30.41
CA GLY A 32 33.24 49.27 -31.74
C GLY A 32 33.37 48.01 -32.60
N ALA A 33 32.38 47.63 -33.41
CA ALA A 33 32.24 47.96 -34.85
C ALA A 33 32.86 46.92 -35.82
N ASN A 34 31.98 46.23 -36.55
CA ASN A 34 32.22 45.57 -37.86
C ASN A 34 32.75 46.60 -38.90
N PRO A 35 33.47 46.23 -39.99
CA PRO A 35 32.95 45.27 -40.99
C PRO A 35 33.95 44.44 -41.84
N HIS A 36 33.42 43.38 -42.47
CA HIS A 36 33.91 42.70 -43.69
C HIS A 36 34.14 43.69 -44.87
N PRO A 37 34.79 43.37 -46.03
CA PRO A 37 34.60 42.12 -46.80
C PRO A 37 35.81 41.56 -47.64
N TRP A 38 35.54 40.41 -48.31
CA TRP A 38 35.92 39.86 -49.65
C TRP A 38 37.36 39.59 -50.18
N ALA A 39 37.52 38.31 -50.62
CA ALA A 39 38.18 37.75 -51.84
C ALA A 39 39.37 36.79 -51.55
N ALA A 40 39.61 35.66 -52.23
CA ALA A 40 38.90 34.73 -53.14
C ALA A 40 39.86 33.52 -53.40
N GLY A 41 39.34 32.31 -53.63
CA GLY A 41 40.08 31.19 -54.27
C GLY A 41 39.83 29.79 -53.69
N GLY A 42 39.02 28.96 -54.37
CA GLY A 42 38.95 27.49 -54.18
C GLY A 42 40.19 26.78 -54.78
N PRO A 43 40.28 25.42 -54.92
CA PRO A 43 39.25 24.35 -54.97
C PRO A 43 39.50 23.25 -53.87
N VAL A 44 38.82 22.11 -53.68
CA VAL A 44 38.47 20.96 -54.55
C VAL A 44 37.45 20.07 -53.79
N ASP A 45 36.53 19.43 -54.52
CA ASP A 45 35.60 18.40 -54.05
C ASP A 45 36.28 17.20 -53.35
N TYR A 46 35.80 16.87 -52.15
CA TYR A 46 35.90 15.54 -51.54
C TYR A 46 34.55 15.14 -50.95
N TYR A 47 33.55 14.98 -51.81
CA TYR A 47 32.33 14.24 -51.48
C TYR A 47 32.41 12.88 -52.16
N GLN A 48 32.94 11.88 -51.44
CA GLN A 48 32.42 10.51 -51.38
C GLN A 48 33.31 9.67 -50.44
N ASN A 49 32.63 8.87 -49.61
CA ASN A 49 33.19 7.87 -48.70
C ASN A 49 33.68 8.38 -47.34
N VAL A 50 32.75 8.93 -46.56
CA VAL A 50 32.63 8.42 -45.19
C VAL A 50 31.40 7.54 -45.22
N VAL A 51 31.62 6.25 -45.49
CA VAL A 51 30.72 5.23 -44.97
C VAL A 51 30.70 5.52 -43.48
N SER A 52 29.56 5.97 -42.95
CA SER A 52 29.32 5.93 -41.52
C SER A 52 29.65 4.49 -41.14
N SER A 53 30.75 4.28 -40.43
CA SER A 53 30.86 3.07 -39.64
C SER A 53 29.63 3.16 -38.73
N ALA A 54 28.60 2.39 -39.05
CA ALA A 54 27.64 1.97 -38.06
C ALA A 54 28.51 1.61 -36.85
N ALA A 55 28.31 2.28 -35.72
CA ALA A 55 28.80 1.70 -34.48
C ALA A 55 28.31 0.24 -34.54
N ASP A 56 29.22 -0.73 -34.51
CA ASP A 56 28.87 -2.14 -34.66
C ASP A 56 27.66 -2.39 -33.75
N GLU A 57 26.51 -2.74 -34.34
CA GLU A 57 25.32 -3.01 -33.54
C GLU A 57 25.71 -4.11 -32.55
N PRO A 58 25.44 -3.91 -31.24
CA PRO A 58 25.87 -4.86 -30.24
C PRO A 58 25.28 -6.22 -30.56
N GLU A 59 26.13 -7.24 -30.61
CA GLU A 59 25.72 -8.61 -30.91
C GLU A 59 24.67 -9.06 -29.87
N HIS A 60 23.47 -9.38 -30.35
CA HIS A 60 22.36 -9.84 -29.51
C HIS A 60 22.21 -11.35 -29.65
N THR A 61 22.32 -12.05 -28.52
CA THR A 61 21.92 -13.45 -28.38
C THR A 61 20.86 -13.51 -27.28
N PRO A 62 19.58 -13.73 -27.61
CA PRO A 62 18.50 -13.71 -26.64
C PRO A 62 18.68 -14.82 -25.61
N ASP A 63 18.50 -14.48 -24.33
CA ASP A 63 18.49 -15.43 -23.23
C ASP A 63 17.04 -15.91 -22.99
N PRO A 64 16.72 -17.20 -23.23
CA PRO A 64 15.37 -17.72 -23.01
C PRO A 64 14.85 -17.54 -21.58
N ALA A 65 15.76 -17.41 -20.60
CA ALA A 65 15.39 -17.17 -19.21
C ALA A 65 15.12 -15.69 -18.89
N LEU A 66 15.35 -14.77 -19.84
CA LEU A 66 15.10 -13.33 -19.70
C LEU A 66 13.89 -12.86 -20.53
N ILE A 67 13.76 -13.38 -21.76
CA ILE A 67 12.79 -12.90 -22.75
C ILE A 67 11.37 -13.35 -22.46
N ASP A 68 10.39 -12.62 -23.02
CA ASP A 68 8.96 -12.87 -22.95
C ASP A 68 8.40 -13.00 -21.52
N GLN A 69 9.13 -12.41 -20.57
CA GLN A 69 8.81 -12.36 -19.16
C GLN A 69 8.58 -10.92 -18.72
N THR A 70 7.73 -10.74 -17.71
CA THR A 70 7.53 -9.44 -17.07
C THR A 70 8.36 -9.38 -15.80
N TRP A 71 9.29 -8.43 -15.76
CA TRP A 71 10.18 -8.17 -14.63
C TRP A 71 9.75 -6.90 -13.91
N ALA A 72 9.30 -7.00 -12.65
CA ALA A 72 8.84 -5.88 -11.84
C ALA A 72 9.93 -5.41 -10.87
N TRP A 73 10.26 -4.13 -10.87
CA TRP A 73 11.36 -3.57 -10.08
C TRP A 73 11.03 -3.57 -8.60
N GLU A 74 11.83 -4.26 -7.78
CA GLU A 74 11.58 -4.34 -6.33
C GLU A 74 12.51 -3.41 -5.54
N ARG A 75 13.77 -3.30 -5.97
CA ARG A 75 14.78 -2.53 -5.23
C ARG A 75 16.00 -2.15 -6.07
N ARG A 76 16.73 -1.14 -5.59
CA ARG A 76 18.12 -0.85 -5.94
C ARG A 76 18.99 -0.97 -4.71
N ASN A 77 20.06 -1.75 -4.81
CA ASN A 77 21.12 -1.76 -3.81
C ASN A 77 22.24 -0.81 -4.25
N ALA A 78 22.70 0.06 -3.34
CA ALA A 78 23.78 1.02 -3.61
C ALA A 78 25.11 0.34 -4.01
N ASN A 79 25.34 -0.90 -3.52
CA ASN A 79 26.53 -1.71 -3.77
C ASN A 79 27.85 -0.95 -3.49
N GLY A 80 27.88 -0.17 -2.41
CA GLY A 80 29.05 0.63 -2.03
C GLY A 80 29.27 1.92 -2.84
N SER A 81 28.36 2.25 -3.77
CA SER A 81 28.33 3.56 -4.45
C SER A 81 27.55 4.61 -3.65
N ASP A 82 27.70 5.89 -4.03
CA ASP A 82 26.96 7.01 -3.44
C ASP A 82 25.49 7.10 -3.94
N THR A 83 25.08 6.21 -4.85
CA THR A 83 23.69 6.16 -5.34
C THR A 83 22.79 5.63 -4.23
N PRO A 84 21.64 6.27 -3.96
CA PRO A 84 20.74 5.82 -2.89
C PRO A 84 20.24 4.39 -3.15
N THR A 85 20.07 3.65 -2.06
CA THR A 85 19.28 2.40 -2.05
C THR A 85 17.82 2.78 -2.22
N ILE A 86 17.08 2.03 -3.04
CA ILE A 86 15.67 2.28 -3.33
C ILE A 86 14.89 1.00 -3.05
N THR A 87 13.71 1.13 -2.47
CA THR A 87 12.71 0.05 -2.42
C THR A 87 11.45 0.55 -3.10
N ILE A 88 10.91 -0.26 -4.01
CA ILE A 88 9.76 0.11 -4.84
C ILE A 88 8.49 -0.39 -4.16
N SER A 89 7.65 0.54 -3.73
CA SER A 89 6.39 0.22 -3.02
C SER A 89 5.27 -0.28 -3.94
N ASN A 90 5.38 0.00 -5.24
CA ASN A 90 4.39 -0.33 -6.28
C ASN A 90 5.11 -0.92 -7.51
N PRO A 91 5.77 -2.08 -7.38
CA PRO A 91 6.58 -2.69 -8.43
C PRO A 91 5.80 -2.94 -9.74
N GLU A 92 4.48 -3.09 -9.68
CA GLU A 92 3.60 -3.23 -10.86
C GLU A 92 3.58 -2.00 -11.80
N ASN A 93 4.06 -0.87 -11.31
CA ASN A 93 4.19 0.36 -12.07
C ASN A 93 5.57 0.50 -12.71
N TYR A 94 6.54 -0.36 -12.37
CA TYR A 94 7.92 -0.30 -12.84
C TYR A 94 8.34 -1.64 -13.42
N THR A 95 7.93 -1.90 -14.66
CA THR A 95 8.11 -3.22 -15.30
C THR A 95 8.97 -3.17 -16.54
N ILE A 96 9.63 -4.28 -16.87
CA ILE A 96 10.38 -4.47 -18.11
C ILE A 96 9.95 -5.79 -18.74
N VAL A 97 9.78 -5.79 -20.06
CA VAL A 97 9.61 -6.98 -20.89
C VAL A 97 10.68 -6.93 -21.98
N PHE A 98 11.51 -7.97 -22.05
CA PHE A 98 12.52 -8.15 -23.08
C PHE A 98 11.97 -9.07 -24.16
N ASN A 99 12.01 -8.65 -25.43
CA ASN A 99 11.52 -9.45 -26.55
C ASN A 99 12.68 -10.19 -27.26
N GLU A 100 12.39 -11.31 -27.91
CA GLU A 100 13.40 -12.09 -28.65
C GLU A 100 14.13 -11.30 -29.76
N ASP A 101 13.51 -10.24 -30.29
CA ASP A 101 14.04 -9.44 -31.40
C ASP A 101 15.01 -8.32 -30.99
N GLY A 102 15.39 -8.24 -29.71
CA GLY A 102 16.26 -7.20 -29.18
C GLY A 102 15.52 -5.90 -28.85
N ALA A 103 14.18 -5.85 -28.92
CA ALA A 103 13.40 -4.75 -28.37
C ALA A 103 13.03 -5.01 -26.90
N TYR A 104 12.90 -3.96 -26.10
CA TYR A 104 12.25 -4.05 -24.80
C TYR A 104 11.15 -3.01 -24.66
N HIS A 105 10.16 -3.34 -23.85
CA HIS A 105 9.12 -2.42 -23.40
C HIS A 105 9.24 -2.25 -21.89
N ALA A 106 9.05 -1.03 -21.41
CA ALA A 106 9.06 -0.76 -19.99
C ALA A 106 7.87 0.11 -19.60
N ARG A 107 7.25 -0.22 -18.47
CA ARG A 107 6.40 0.70 -17.74
C ARG A 107 7.25 1.42 -16.71
N VAL A 108 7.22 2.74 -16.75
CA VAL A 108 8.03 3.62 -15.92
C VAL A 108 7.07 4.55 -15.17
N ASP A 109 6.48 4.00 -14.12
CA ASP A 109 5.32 4.52 -13.41
C ASP A 109 4.06 4.73 -14.26
N CYS A 110 3.69 6.00 -14.46
CA CYS A 110 2.59 6.42 -15.31
C CYS A 110 2.98 6.47 -16.79
N ASN A 111 4.28 6.37 -17.11
CA ASN A 111 4.80 6.44 -18.46
C ASN A 111 5.06 5.05 -19.05
N ARG A 112 5.06 4.99 -20.38
CA ARG A 112 5.45 3.83 -21.16
C ARG A 112 6.66 4.18 -22.00
N MET A 113 7.56 3.22 -22.10
CA MET A 113 8.81 3.34 -22.81
C MET A 113 9.04 2.12 -23.70
N ASN A 114 9.68 2.33 -24.84
CA ASN A 114 10.31 1.26 -25.60
C ASN A 114 11.82 1.54 -25.72
N GLY A 115 12.60 0.52 -26.03
CA GLY A 115 14.02 0.65 -26.27
C GLY A 115 14.60 -0.57 -26.97
N ARG A 116 15.92 -0.58 -27.12
CA ARG A 116 16.66 -1.71 -27.68
C ARG A 116 17.59 -2.28 -26.62
N TYR A 117 17.76 -3.59 -26.62
CA TYR A 117 18.72 -4.26 -25.77
C TYR A 117 19.49 -5.31 -26.56
N ALA A 118 20.68 -5.63 -26.08
CA ALA A 118 21.46 -6.75 -26.56
C ALA A 118 22.06 -7.47 -25.37
N THR A 119 22.22 -8.78 -25.50
CA THR A 119 22.80 -9.65 -24.47
C THR A 119 23.88 -10.48 -25.15
N THR A 120 25.05 -10.57 -24.52
CA THR A 120 26.08 -11.53 -24.90
C THR A 120 26.29 -12.48 -23.74
N PRO A 121 25.83 -13.74 -23.83
CA PRO A 121 25.94 -14.70 -22.75
C PRO A 121 27.38 -14.84 -22.23
N PRO A 122 27.57 -15.05 -20.93
CA PRO A 122 26.54 -15.42 -19.95
C PRO A 122 25.88 -14.27 -19.20
N ASP A 123 26.42 -13.06 -19.20
CA ASP A 123 26.05 -12.04 -18.20
C ASP A 123 26.10 -10.59 -18.68
N THR A 124 26.37 -10.29 -19.95
CA THR A 124 26.39 -8.89 -20.40
C THR A 124 25.02 -8.44 -20.90
N ILE A 125 24.67 -7.19 -20.59
CA ILE A 125 23.49 -6.54 -21.14
C ILE A 125 23.86 -5.12 -21.58
N PHE A 126 23.41 -4.76 -22.77
CA PHE A 126 23.38 -3.40 -23.26
C PHE A 126 21.93 -2.96 -23.39
N MET A 127 21.61 -1.75 -22.95
CA MET A 127 20.28 -1.17 -23.08
C MET A 127 20.39 0.24 -23.65
N GLU A 128 19.53 0.54 -24.62
CA GLU A 128 19.37 1.86 -25.21
C GLU A 128 17.92 2.31 -24.99
N ALA A 129 17.76 3.49 -24.40
CA ALA A 129 16.47 4.10 -24.20
C ALA A 129 15.87 4.60 -25.53
N GLY A 130 14.64 4.19 -25.84
CA GLY A 130 13.88 4.67 -27.00
C GLY A 130 12.82 5.70 -26.62
N ALA A 131 11.68 5.68 -27.31
CA ALA A 131 10.63 6.66 -27.07
C ALA A 131 9.96 6.43 -25.72
N LEU A 132 9.70 7.53 -25.01
CA LEU A 132 9.07 7.57 -23.69
C LEU A 132 7.87 8.53 -23.77
N THR A 133 6.72 8.13 -23.22
CA THR A 133 5.61 9.07 -23.02
C THR A 133 6.01 10.09 -21.96
N MET A 134 5.71 11.37 -22.16
CA MET A 134 6.18 12.45 -21.27
C MET A 134 5.07 12.96 -20.33
N ALA A 135 4.48 12.07 -19.53
CA ALA A 135 3.58 12.47 -18.45
C ALA A 135 4.36 12.70 -17.15
N PHE A 136 3.90 13.64 -16.33
CA PHE A 136 4.43 13.84 -14.98
C PHE A 136 3.77 12.82 -14.04
N CYS A 137 4.57 11.93 -13.44
CA CYS A 137 4.06 10.85 -12.57
C CYS A 137 4.00 11.23 -11.08
N GLY A 138 4.30 12.48 -10.74
CA GLY A 138 4.29 12.96 -9.35
C GLY A 138 5.69 12.99 -8.72
N GLU A 139 5.81 13.70 -7.60
CA GLU A 139 7.10 13.94 -6.92
C GLU A 139 7.66 12.69 -6.23
N ASN A 140 6.83 11.69 -5.96
CA ASN A 140 7.22 10.43 -5.33
C ASN A 140 7.51 9.30 -6.34
N SER A 141 7.49 9.61 -7.64
CA SER A 141 7.78 8.64 -8.70
C SER A 141 9.27 8.29 -8.73
N ASN A 142 9.58 7.01 -8.96
CA ASN A 142 10.93 6.50 -9.19
C ASN A 142 11.27 6.42 -10.70
N ASP A 143 10.47 7.06 -11.56
CA ASP A 143 10.64 7.06 -13.02
C ASP A 143 12.06 7.44 -13.45
N GLN A 144 12.56 8.57 -12.94
CA GLN A 144 13.90 9.05 -13.26
C GLN A 144 14.99 8.08 -12.78
N ALA A 145 14.77 7.43 -11.63
CA ALA A 145 15.71 6.45 -11.10
C ALA A 145 15.75 5.19 -11.98
N MET A 146 14.61 4.69 -12.45
CA MET A 146 14.55 3.53 -13.35
C MET A 146 15.19 3.84 -14.71
N LEU A 147 14.98 5.04 -15.26
CA LEU A 147 15.60 5.47 -16.52
C LEU A 147 17.14 5.49 -16.44
N GLN A 148 17.71 5.79 -15.27
CA GLN A 148 19.15 5.69 -15.06
C GLN A 148 19.66 4.25 -15.17
N THR A 149 18.88 3.26 -14.73
CA THR A 149 19.24 1.83 -14.89
C THR A 149 19.44 1.49 -16.35
N PHE A 150 18.51 1.91 -17.22
CA PHE A 150 18.59 1.60 -18.65
C PHE A 150 19.83 2.20 -19.32
N ALA A 151 20.34 3.33 -18.82
CA ALA A 151 21.56 3.94 -19.33
C ALA A 151 22.84 3.32 -18.74
N ALA A 152 22.78 2.74 -17.55
CA ALA A 152 23.95 2.38 -16.75
C ALA A 152 24.20 0.86 -16.62
N ALA A 153 23.19 0.03 -16.85
CA ALA A 153 23.30 -1.42 -16.79
C ALA A 153 24.34 -1.94 -17.80
N GLN A 154 25.22 -2.82 -17.34
CA GLN A 154 26.25 -3.46 -18.17
C GLN A 154 26.26 -4.98 -18.04
N THR A 155 25.86 -5.48 -16.88
CA THR A 155 25.72 -6.91 -16.65
C THR A 155 24.36 -7.23 -16.05
N TYR A 156 23.91 -8.45 -16.29
CA TYR A 156 22.74 -9.01 -15.65
C TYR A 156 23.07 -10.37 -15.04
N ARG A 157 22.30 -10.77 -14.05
CA ARG A 157 22.35 -12.10 -13.48
C ARG A 157 20.95 -12.50 -13.05
N LEU A 158 20.68 -13.79 -13.13
CA LEU A 158 19.48 -14.38 -12.60
C LEU A 158 19.78 -14.98 -11.23
N GLU A 159 19.05 -14.54 -10.22
CA GLU A 159 19.11 -14.97 -8.83
C GLU A 159 17.83 -15.75 -8.49
N GLU A 160 17.80 -16.39 -7.31
CA GLU A 160 16.63 -17.12 -6.78
C GLU A 160 16.04 -18.12 -7.80
N ASP A 161 16.90 -18.97 -8.38
CA ASP A 161 16.53 -19.97 -9.39
C ASP A 161 15.84 -19.38 -10.63
N GLY A 162 16.19 -18.13 -10.99
CA GLY A 162 15.63 -17.43 -12.15
C GLY A 162 14.46 -16.51 -11.82
N ASN A 163 14.05 -16.38 -10.55
CA ASN A 163 12.92 -15.54 -10.18
C ASN A 163 13.29 -14.07 -9.95
N VAL A 164 14.57 -13.74 -9.87
CA VAL A 164 15.04 -12.36 -9.70
C VAL A 164 16.09 -12.01 -10.75
N LEU A 165 15.81 -11.01 -11.57
CA LEU A 165 16.75 -10.39 -12.48
C LEU A 165 17.48 -9.27 -11.75
N ALA A 166 18.80 -9.38 -11.65
CA ALA A 166 19.64 -8.32 -11.09
C ALA A 166 20.46 -7.64 -12.20
N LEU A 167 20.14 -6.38 -12.50
CA LEU A 167 20.85 -5.53 -13.44
C LEU A 167 21.93 -4.73 -12.69
N ALA A 168 23.19 -5.02 -12.98
CA ALA A 168 24.34 -4.40 -12.36
C ALA A 168 24.92 -3.30 -13.25
N TRP A 169 25.22 -2.16 -12.63
CA TRP A 169 25.78 -1.00 -13.28
C TRP A 169 27.29 -1.18 -13.49
N ALA A 170 27.84 -0.38 -14.41
CA ALA A 170 29.27 -0.33 -14.68
C ALA A 170 30.14 -0.19 -13.43
N ASN A 171 31.36 -0.75 -13.47
CA ASN A 171 32.40 -0.60 -12.45
C ASN A 171 32.01 -1.05 -11.02
N GLY A 172 31.09 -2.01 -10.90
CA GLY A 172 30.60 -2.47 -9.60
C GLY A 172 29.70 -1.44 -8.91
N GLY A 173 29.03 -0.60 -9.69
CA GLY A 173 28.03 0.36 -9.20
C GLY A 173 26.75 -0.30 -8.68
N PRO A 174 25.64 0.46 -8.59
CA PRO A 174 24.37 -0.02 -8.09
C PRO A 174 23.86 -1.28 -8.78
N VAL A 175 22.98 -2.00 -8.08
CA VAL A 175 22.29 -3.16 -8.64
C VAL A 175 20.79 -3.04 -8.45
N ASP A 176 20.05 -3.00 -9.54
CA ASP A 176 18.60 -3.05 -9.57
C ASP A 176 18.11 -4.50 -9.63
N HIS A 177 17.21 -4.88 -8.72
CA HIS A 177 16.63 -6.22 -8.66
C HIS A 177 15.17 -6.15 -9.07
N TYR A 178 14.80 -6.97 -10.04
CA TYR A 178 13.46 -7.11 -10.58
C TYR A 178 12.97 -8.53 -10.33
N ARG A 179 11.78 -8.68 -9.78
CA ARG A 179 11.17 -10.00 -9.59
C ARG A 179 10.34 -10.37 -10.81
N LEU A 180 10.43 -11.64 -11.19
CA LEU A 180 9.58 -12.23 -12.20
C LEU A 180 8.11 -12.16 -11.76
N VAL A 181 7.26 -11.58 -12.60
CA VAL A 181 5.82 -11.59 -12.42
C VAL A 181 5.26 -12.83 -13.14
N PRO A 182 4.78 -13.85 -12.42
CA PRO A 182 4.27 -15.05 -13.07
C PRO A 182 2.96 -14.73 -13.81
N THR A 183 2.80 -15.33 -14.99
CA THR A 183 1.49 -15.36 -15.64
C THR A 183 0.58 -16.31 -14.88
N VAL A 184 -0.61 -15.85 -14.52
CA VAL A 184 -1.61 -16.69 -13.86
C VAL A 184 -2.40 -17.47 -14.90
N GLU A 185 -2.39 -18.79 -14.80
CA GLU A 185 -3.24 -19.65 -15.60
C GLU A 185 -4.69 -19.61 -15.08
N LEU A 186 -5.60 -19.10 -15.91
CA LEU A 186 -7.03 -19.08 -15.63
C LEU A 186 -7.72 -20.21 -16.43
N PRO A 187 -8.61 -21.01 -15.80
CA PRO A 187 -9.43 -21.97 -16.52
C PRO A 187 -10.31 -21.30 -17.57
N ALA A 188 -10.50 -21.98 -18.70
CA ALA A 188 -11.45 -21.52 -19.71
C ALA A 188 -12.86 -21.41 -19.10
N PRO A 189 -13.59 -20.32 -19.38
CA PRO A 189 -14.92 -20.12 -18.81
C PRO A 189 -15.91 -21.16 -19.33
N THR A 190 -16.74 -21.69 -18.44
CA THR A 190 -17.84 -22.59 -18.81
C THR A 190 -18.85 -21.85 -19.68
N GLU A 191 -19.35 -22.48 -20.75
CA GLU A 191 -20.32 -21.88 -21.65
C GLU A 191 -21.59 -21.44 -20.88
N GLY A 192 -22.00 -20.18 -21.07
CA GLY A 192 -23.16 -19.59 -20.39
C GLY A 192 -22.88 -19.04 -18.99
N MET A 193 -21.69 -19.28 -18.41
CA MET A 193 -21.26 -18.61 -17.18
C MET A 193 -20.74 -17.19 -17.46
N ALA A 194 -20.58 -16.40 -16.40
CA ALA A 194 -19.97 -15.09 -16.49
C ALA A 194 -18.49 -15.22 -16.84
N ALA A 195 -18.03 -14.41 -17.79
CA ALA A 195 -16.68 -14.51 -18.31
C ALA A 195 -16.10 -13.12 -18.59
N GLY A 196 -14.79 -13.00 -18.38
CA GLY A 196 -14.01 -11.79 -18.65
C GLY A 196 -12.94 -12.05 -19.70
N THR A 197 -12.62 -11.03 -20.49
CA THR A 197 -11.45 -11.01 -21.38
C THR A 197 -10.63 -9.77 -21.11
N VAL A 198 -9.32 -9.94 -20.88
CA VAL A 198 -8.40 -8.82 -20.68
C VAL A 198 -8.27 -8.02 -21.98
N THR A 199 -8.52 -6.72 -21.93
CA THR A 199 -8.45 -5.84 -23.11
C THR A 199 -7.24 -4.92 -23.11
N ALA A 200 -6.58 -4.73 -21.96
CA ALA A 200 -5.39 -3.89 -21.84
C ALA A 200 -4.24 -4.45 -22.70
N PRO A 201 -3.61 -3.65 -23.59
CA PRO A 201 -2.51 -4.10 -24.45
C PRO A 201 -1.32 -4.70 -23.70
N ASP A 202 -0.97 -4.12 -22.54
CA ASP A 202 0.16 -4.59 -21.71
C ASP A 202 -0.25 -5.72 -20.75
N GLY A 203 -1.47 -6.25 -20.89
CA GLY A 203 -2.09 -7.11 -19.88
C GLY A 203 -2.50 -6.35 -18.61
N ILE A 204 -2.80 -7.10 -17.55
CA ILE A 204 -3.16 -6.57 -16.23
C ILE A 204 -2.43 -7.34 -15.13
N PHE A 205 -2.21 -6.68 -14.01
CA PHE A 205 -1.86 -7.34 -12.76
C PHE A 205 -3.12 -7.88 -12.09
N LEU A 206 -3.04 -9.13 -11.64
CA LEU A 206 -4.05 -9.82 -10.85
C LEU A 206 -3.67 -9.72 -9.38
N ARG A 207 -4.66 -9.50 -8.50
CA ARG A 207 -4.42 -9.15 -7.10
C ARG A 207 -5.10 -10.09 -6.12
N ALA A 208 -4.61 -10.10 -4.89
CA ALA A 208 -5.19 -10.86 -3.79
C ALA A 208 -6.55 -10.30 -3.31
N GLY A 209 -6.84 -9.04 -3.62
CA GLY A 209 -8.11 -8.38 -3.30
C GLY A 209 -8.48 -7.26 -4.29
N PRO A 210 -9.70 -6.71 -4.18
CA PRO A 210 -10.23 -5.68 -5.06
C PRO A 210 -9.68 -4.30 -4.69
N GLY A 211 -8.49 -3.98 -5.17
CA GLY A 211 -7.86 -2.67 -4.95
C GLY A 211 -6.38 -2.65 -5.27
N VAL A 212 -5.83 -1.47 -5.56
CA VAL A 212 -4.39 -1.31 -5.85
C VAL A 212 -3.51 -1.43 -4.62
N ASN A 213 -4.09 -1.39 -3.43
CA ASN A 213 -3.45 -1.61 -2.14
C ASN A 213 -3.26 -3.10 -1.81
N TYR A 214 -3.89 -4.01 -2.55
CA TYR A 214 -3.66 -5.45 -2.39
C TYR A 214 -2.42 -5.87 -3.18
N PRO A 215 -1.60 -6.80 -2.64
CA PRO A 215 -0.46 -7.32 -3.38
C PRO A 215 -0.92 -7.98 -4.69
N TYR A 216 -0.09 -7.84 -5.73
CA TYR A 216 -0.29 -8.59 -6.97
C TYR A 216 0.13 -10.05 -6.76
N VAL A 217 -0.63 -10.97 -7.32
CA VAL A 217 -0.37 -12.41 -7.30
C VAL A 217 0.33 -12.86 -8.59
N GLY A 218 0.12 -12.11 -9.67
CA GLY A 218 0.72 -12.36 -10.97
C GLY A 218 0.11 -11.45 -12.02
N ALA A 219 0.23 -11.82 -13.29
CA ALA A 219 -0.31 -11.07 -14.42
C ALA A 219 -1.19 -11.92 -15.32
N ALA A 220 -2.08 -11.26 -16.05
CA ALA A 220 -2.86 -11.82 -17.14
C ALA A 220 -2.59 -11.02 -18.42
N PRO A 221 -1.98 -11.63 -19.46
CA PRO A 221 -1.75 -10.98 -20.75
C PRO A 221 -3.05 -10.53 -21.44
N GLN A 222 -2.92 -9.63 -22.42
CA GLN A 222 -4.06 -9.24 -23.27
C GLN A 222 -4.72 -10.48 -23.91
N GLY A 223 -6.04 -10.48 -23.96
CA GLY A 223 -6.82 -11.57 -24.54
C GLY A 223 -7.01 -12.77 -23.61
N THR A 224 -6.35 -12.81 -22.45
CA THR A 224 -6.60 -13.84 -21.43
C THR A 224 -8.08 -13.85 -21.06
N THR A 225 -8.69 -15.03 -21.09
CA THR A 225 -10.07 -15.25 -20.70
C THR A 225 -10.15 -16.04 -19.41
N GLY A 226 -11.10 -15.71 -18.55
CA GLY A 226 -11.37 -16.46 -17.33
C GLY A 226 -12.83 -16.39 -16.91
N GLU A 227 -13.25 -17.35 -16.10
CA GLU A 227 -14.57 -17.34 -15.46
C GLU A 227 -14.62 -16.25 -14.37
N ILE A 228 -15.65 -15.43 -14.41
CA ILE A 228 -15.96 -14.44 -13.36
C ILE A 228 -16.87 -15.12 -12.34
N ILE A 229 -16.40 -15.24 -11.11
CA ILE A 229 -17.12 -15.88 -10.01
C ILE A 229 -17.65 -14.90 -8.97
N GLY A 230 -17.27 -13.62 -9.08
CA GLY A 230 -17.73 -12.57 -8.18
C GLY A 230 -17.39 -11.17 -8.68
N VAL A 231 -17.96 -10.17 -8.01
CA VAL A 231 -17.70 -8.75 -8.24
C VAL A 231 -17.52 -8.04 -6.90
N SER A 232 -16.66 -7.02 -6.85
CA SER A 232 -16.52 -6.18 -5.66
C SER A 232 -17.79 -5.36 -5.41
N GLU A 233 -17.99 -4.92 -4.16
CA GLU A 233 -19.16 -4.13 -3.75
C GLU A 233 -19.31 -2.83 -4.57
N ASP A 234 -18.20 -2.21 -4.95
CA ASP A 234 -18.15 -1.00 -5.79
C ASP A 234 -18.24 -1.28 -7.31
N GLY A 235 -18.29 -2.55 -7.71
CA GLY A 235 -18.33 -2.98 -9.10
C GLY A 235 -17.03 -2.75 -9.89
N GLN A 236 -15.94 -2.30 -9.26
CA GLN A 236 -14.69 -1.93 -9.94
C GLN A 236 -13.73 -3.10 -10.16
N TRP A 237 -14.03 -4.28 -9.59
CA TRP A 237 -13.18 -5.45 -9.67
C TRP A 237 -13.99 -6.73 -9.90
N TRP A 238 -13.48 -7.59 -10.78
CA TRP A 238 -13.98 -8.94 -11.00
C TRP A 238 -13.14 -9.93 -10.20
N LEU A 239 -13.80 -10.85 -9.50
CA LEU A 239 -13.17 -12.03 -8.92
C LEU A 239 -13.18 -13.15 -9.95
N ALA A 240 -12.01 -13.68 -10.27
CA ALA A 240 -11.81 -14.75 -11.23
C ALA A 240 -11.37 -16.05 -10.55
N ASN A 241 -11.84 -17.17 -11.10
CA ASN A 241 -11.44 -18.51 -10.66
C ASN A 241 -9.98 -18.80 -11.06
N ALA A 242 -9.14 -19.16 -10.10
CA ALA A 242 -7.72 -19.47 -10.31
C ALA A 242 -7.30 -20.65 -9.42
N PRO A 243 -7.76 -21.88 -9.71
CA PRO A 243 -7.72 -23.02 -8.80
C PRO A 243 -6.29 -23.50 -8.48
N ASN A 244 -5.31 -23.12 -9.29
CA ASN A 244 -3.91 -23.50 -9.12
C ASN A 244 -3.14 -22.57 -8.17
N LEU A 245 -3.75 -21.47 -7.71
CA LEU A 245 -3.14 -20.53 -6.79
C LEU A 245 -3.59 -20.76 -5.34
N PRO A 246 -2.78 -20.36 -4.34
CA PRO A 246 -3.24 -20.24 -2.96
C PRO A 246 -4.49 -19.35 -2.88
N GLY A 247 -5.54 -19.85 -2.24
CA GLY A 247 -6.85 -19.17 -2.18
C GLY A 247 -7.78 -19.44 -3.37
N GLY A 248 -7.28 -20.03 -4.46
CA GLY A 248 -8.09 -20.50 -5.59
C GLY A 248 -8.73 -19.39 -6.44
N GLN A 249 -8.39 -18.13 -6.20
CA GLN A 249 -9.07 -16.97 -6.79
C GLN A 249 -8.17 -15.74 -6.86
N VAL A 250 -8.46 -14.84 -7.79
CA VAL A 250 -7.73 -13.58 -8.00
C VAL A 250 -8.66 -12.46 -8.44
N TRP A 251 -8.28 -11.22 -8.15
CA TRP A 251 -9.04 -10.03 -8.51
C TRP A 251 -8.43 -9.32 -9.72
N ALA A 252 -9.29 -8.94 -10.67
CA ALA A 252 -8.95 -8.25 -11.91
C ALA A 252 -9.72 -6.93 -12.00
N SER A 253 -9.05 -5.85 -12.39
CA SER A 253 -9.71 -4.54 -12.49
C SER A 253 -10.73 -4.53 -13.64
N ALA A 254 -11.98 -4.18 -13.32
CA ALA A 254 -13.09 -4.19 -14.28
C ALA A 254 -12.88 -3.22 -15.45
N GLN A 255 -12.13 -2.13 -15.24
CA GLN A 255 -11.81 -1.15 -16.27
C GLN A 255 -11.03 -1.73 -17.47
N PHE A 256 -10.34 -2.86 -17.26
CA PHE A 256 -9.49 -3.51 -18.27
C PHE A 256 -10.00 -4.89 -18.70
N VAL A 257 -11.22 -5.25 -18.29
CA VAL A 257 -11.84 -6.54 -18.58
C VAL A 257 -13.16 -6.32 -19.29
N LYS A 258 -13.28 -6.86 -20.50
CA LYS A 258 -14.57 -6.97 -21.18
C LYS A 258 -15.32 -8.16 -20.61
N ALA A 259 -16.35 -7.88 -19.81
CA ALA A 259 -17.16 -8.91 -19.16
C ALA A 259 -18.44 -9.27 -19.96
N SER A 260 -18.94 -10.48 -19.77
CA SER A 260 -20.18 -11.00 -20.37
C SER A 260 -20.94 -11.87 -19.37
N ASN A 261 -22.26 -12.02 -19.56
CA ASN A 261 -23.16 -12.81 -18.71
C ASN A 261 -23.10 -12.46 -17.20
N THR A 262 -22.86 -11.19 -16.86
CA THR A 262 -22.60 -10.76 -15.48
C THR A 262 -23.85 -10.58 -14.61
N GLY A 263 -25.06 -10.77 -15.16
CA GLY A 263 -26.32 -10.43 -14.48
C GLY A 263 -26.61 -11.18 -13.18
N ASN A 264 -25.95 -12.33 -12.96
CA ASN A 264 -26.09 -13.15 -11.76
C ASN A 264 -24.76 -13.31 -10.98
N VAL A 265 -23.75 -12.49 -11.29
CA VAL A 265 -22.46 -12.55 -10.58
C VAL A 265 -22.68 -12.07 -9.15
N PRO A 266 -22.34 -12.86 -8.13
CA PRO A 266 -22.54 -12.46 -6.74
C PRO A 266 -21.56 -11.34 -6.37
N VAL A 267 -22.02 -10.40 -5.54
CA VAL A 267 -21.14 -9.44 -4.88
C VAL A 267 -20.35 -10.20 -3.81
N VAL A 268 -19.02 -10.10 -3.85
CA VAL A 268 -18.11 -10.74 -2.91
C VAL A 268 -17.42 -9.66 -2.11
N ALA A 269 -17.53 -9.76 -0.78
CA ALA A 269 -16.81 -8.86 0.11
C ALA A 269 -15.31 -8.98 -0.15
N ALA A 270 -14.63 -7.84 -0.17
CA ALA A 270 -13.18 -7.82 -0.28
C ALA A 270 -12.57 -8.65 0.88
N PRO A 271 -11.61 -9.55 0.62
CA PRO A 271 -10.80 -10.08 1.71
C PRO A 271 -10.16 -8.89 2.44
N PRO A 272 -9.97 -8.92 3.76
CA PRO A 272 -9.26 -7.85 4.44
C PRO A 272 -7.92 -7.61 3.75
N ALA A 273 -7.67 -6.38 3.30
CA ALA A 273 -6.35 -6.02 2.80
C ALA A 273 -5.34 -6.30 3.90
N GLU A 274 -4.33 -7.11 3.61
CA GLU A 274 -3.06 -7.01 4.34
C GLU A 274 -2.50 -5.62 4.02
N LEU A 275 -2.94 -4.61 4.75
CA LEU A 275 -2.30 -3.31 4.69
C LEU A 275 -0.86 -3.54 5.16
N ALA A 276 0.08 -3.03 4.39
CA ALA A 276 1.47 -2.92 4.82
C ALA A 276 1.62 -1.62 5.62
N LEU A 277 2.60 -1.59 6.52
CA LEU A 277 2.96 -0.35 7.23
C LEU A 277 3.29 0.79 6.25
N THR A 278 3.86 0.44 5.10
CA THR A 278 4.32 1.36 4.05
C THR A 278 3.29 1.55 2.93
N GLY A 279 3.42 2.66 2.20
CA GLY A 279 2.62 2.96 1.00
C GLY A 279 1.48 3.95 1.28
N ALA A 280 0.52 3.56 2.11
CA ALA A 280 -0.58 4.43 2.51
C ALA A 280 -0.19 5.34 3.71
N PRO A 281 -0.59 6.62 3.71
CA PRO A 281 -0.56 7.44 4.91
C PRO A 281 -1.60 6.97 5.93
N TRP A 282 -1.29 7.14 7.21
CA TRP A 282 -2.09 6.69 8.34
C TRP A 282 -2.53 7.89 9.20
N GLU A 283 -3.82 8.02 9.47
CA GLU A 283 -4.41 9.04 10.34
C GLU A 283 -4.54 8.49 11.76
N TRP A 284 -3.98 9.20 12.75
CA TRP A 284 -4.09 8.84 14.16
C TRP A 284 -5.49 9.20 14.68
N VAL A 285 -6.21 8.20 15.18
CA VAL A 285 -7.62 8.35 15.56
C VAL A 285 -7.86 8.16 17.06
N SER A 286 -7.02 7.37 17.73
CA SER A 286 -7.11 7.17 19.18
C SER A 286 -5.83 6.60 19.77
N THR A 287 -5.71 6.73 21.09
CA THR A 287 -4.75 5.96 21.89
C THR A 287 -5.49 5.30 23.04
N THR A 288 -5.36 3.99 23.16
CA THR A 288 -5.87 3.22 24.30
C THR A 288 -4.84 3.30 25.43
N ASP A 289 -5.22 3.88 26.55
CA ASP A 289 -4.41 3.95 27.77
C ASP A 289 -4.96 2.97 28.82
N ALA A 290 -4.07 2.31 29.57
CA ALA A 290 -4.46 1.30 30.55
C ALA A 290 -5.18 1.88 31.79
N GLU A 291 -4.93 3.15 32.14
CA GLU A 291 -5.55 3.84 33.27
C GLU A 291 -6.79 4.63 32.87
N VAL A 292 -6.79 5.29 31.71
CA VAL A 292 -7.86 6.20 31.28
C VAL A 292 -8.77 5.64 30.18
N GLY A 293 -8.45 4.47 29.62
CA GLY A 293 -9.18 3.88 28.51
C GLY A 293 -8.83 4.51 27.16
N GLU A 294 -9.69 4.32 26.15
CA GLU A 294 -9.46 4.87 24.81
C GLU A 294 -9.71 6.37 24.76
N VAL A 295 -8.66 7.12 24.39
CA VAL A 295 -8.68 8.57 24.21
C VAL A 295 -8.67 8.87 22.72
N PHE A 296 -9.74 9.51 22.23
CA PHE A 296 -9.91 9.85 20.82
C PHE A 296 -9.20 11.15 20.45
N VAL A 297 -8.77 11.22 19.19
CA VAL A 297 -8.20 12.41 18.55
C VAL A 297 -9.34 13.24 17.99
N ALA A 298 -9.50 14.48 18.46
CA ALA A 298 -10.68 15.30 18.13
C ALA A 298 -10.77 15.68 16.63
N ASP A 299 -9.64 15.73 15.94
CA ASP A 299 -9.57 15.92 14.48
C ASP A 299 -8.39 15.11 13.93
N PRO A 300 -8.62 13.84 13.53
CA PRO A 300 -7.59 12.94 13.01
C PRO A 300 -6.87 13.47 11.76
N THR A 301 -7.52 14.32 10.97
CA THR A 301 -6.96 14.88 9.72
C THR A 301 -5.76 15.81 9.98
N ARG A 302 -5.59 16.24 11.23
CA ARG A 302 -4.44 17.01 11.72
C ARG A 302 -3.23 16.12 12.03
N TYR A 303 -3.38 14.81 12.22
CA TYR A 303 -2.32 13.92 12.70
C TYR A 303 -2.12 12.73 11.78
N VAL A 304 -1.15 12.84 10.87
CA VAL A 304 -0.91 11.86 9.80
C VAL A 304 0.54 11.37 9.86
N ALA A 305 0.75 10.06 9.78
CA ALA A 305 2.06 9.46 9.62
C ALA A 305 2.11 8.67 8.30
N ARG A 306 3.08 8.97 7.44
CA ARG A 306 3.36 8.19 6.23
C ARG A 306 4.72 7.52 6.38
N PHE A 307 4.75 6.19 6.40
CA PHE A 307 5.98 5.40 6.42
C PHE A 307 6.39 5.08 4.97
N ASN A 308 7.59 5.50 4.58
CA ASN A 308 8.13 5.30 3.24
C ASN A 308 9.05 4.08 3.23
N ALA A 309 9.06 3.32 2.13
CA ALA A 309 9.84 2.09 2.04
C ALA A 309 11.37 2.28 2.17
N ASP A 310 11.87 3.50 2.05
CA ASP A 310 13.29 3.86 2.24
C ASP A 310 13.70 4.01 3.73
N GLY A 311 12.79 3.75 4.67
CA GLY A 311 13.04 3.93 6.10
C GLY A 311 12.87 5.38 6.57
N SER A 312 12.35 6.28 5.73
CA SER A 312 11.91 7.61 6.15
C SER A 312 10.43 7.64 6.50
N ALA A 313 10.01 8.60 7.31
CA ALA A 313 8.59 8.87 7.56
C ALA A 313 8.29 10.36 7.47
N ASN A 314 7.16 10.70 6.86
CA ASN A 314 6.63 12.05 6.83
C ASN A 314 5.47 12.15 7.81
N ILE A 315 5.62 13.00 8.83
CA ILE A 315 4.62 13.14 9.87
C ILE A 315 4.04 14.55 9.81
N LYS A 316 2.73 14.65 9.74
CA LYS A 316 1.99 15.88 10.02
C LYS A 316 1.51 15.80 11.46
N ALA A 317 2.02 16.69 12.30
CA ALA A 317 1.59 16.86 13.68
C ALA A 317 0.90 18.23 13.78
N ASP A 318 -0.41 18.20 13.52
CA ASP A 318 -1.26 19.36 13.41
C ASP A 318 -0.78 20.37 12.35
N CYS A 319 -0.33 21.54 12.80
CA CYS A 319 0.12 22.62 11.94
C CYS A 319 1.59 22.44 11.52
N ASN A 320 2.31 21.50 12.13
CA ASN A 320 3.71 21.24 11.89
C ASN A 320 3.93 19.98 11.06
N THR A 321 4.99 20.00 10.26
CA THR A 321 5.50 18.84 9.53
C THR A 321 6.82 18.41 10.12
N VAL A 322 6.96 17.13 10.41
CA VAL A 322 8.14 16.49 10.98
C VAL A 322 8.68 15.47 9.98
N LEU A 323 9.96 15.60 9.64
CA LEU A 323 10.69 14.55 8.94
C LEU A 323 11.20 13.56 9.97
N ALA A 324 10.97 12.27 9.77
CA ALA A 324 11.42 11.22 10.67
C ALA A 324 12.12 10.10 9.90
N SER A 325 12.85 9.26 10.62
CA SER A 325 13.33 7.96 10.13
C SER A 325 12.70 6.86 10.96
N TYR A 326 12.53 5.67 10.39
CA TYR A 326 12.08 4.50 11.12
C TYR A 326 12.81 3.24 10.67
N THR A 327 12.86 2.25 11.55
CA THR A 327 13.37 0.91 11.26
C THR A 327 12.37 -0.13 11.76
N THR A 328 12.37 -1.31 11.14
CA THR A 328 11.54 -2.45 11.56
C THR A 328 12.37 -3.73 11.60
N ASP A 329 12.12 -4.57 12.61
CA ASP A 329 12.64 -5.94 12.71
C ASP A 329 11.52 -6.87 13.18
N GLY A 330 10.94 -7.62 12.23
CA GLY A 330 9.67 -8.32 12.44
C GLY A 330 8.55 -7.33 12.78
N SER A 331 7.94 -7.50 13.95
CA SER A 331 6.91 -6.58 14.49
C SER A 331 7.50 -5.43 15.31
N ASN A 332 8.80 -5.42 15.60
CA ASN A 332 9.41 -4.29 16.30
C ASN A 332 9.52 -3.10 15.36
N ILE A 333 9.22 -1.91 15.88
CA ILE A 333 9.40 -0.65 15.17
C ILE A 333 10.18 0.31 16.05
N SER A 334 11.03 1.13 15.43
CA SER A 334 11.62 2.29 16.08
C SER A 334 11.41 3.49 15.17
N ILE A 335 10.80 4.54 15.70
CA ILE A 335 10.55 5.78 14.97
C ILE A 335 11.37 6.88 15.65
N MET A 336 12.17 7.58 14.87
CA MET A 336 13.01 8.68 15.33
C MET A 336 12.56 9.97 14.64
N PRO A 337 11.73 10.79 15.31
CA PRO A 337 11.38 12.13 14.85
C PRO A 337 12.63 12.99 14.66
N GLY A 338 12.71 13.65 13.51
CA GLY A 338 13.80 14.54 13.12
C GLY A 338 13.35 16.00 13.09
N PRO A 339 13.88 16.83 12.17
CA PRO A 339 13.53 18.24 12.09
C PRO A 339 12.03 18.47 11.93
N SER A 340 11.50 19.42 12.71
CA SER A 340 10.12 19.90 12.64
C SER A 340 10.09 21.36 12.22
N THR A 341 9.03 21.76 11.53
CA THR A 341 8.64 23.17 11.51
C THR A 341 8.30 23.62 12.93
N LEU A 342 8.52 24.90 13.25
CA LEU A 342 8.30 25.47 14.58
C LEU A 342 7.18 26.51 14.55
N VAL A 343 6.05 26.14 13.94
CA VAL A 343 4.84 26.95 13.93
C VAL A 343 4.10 26.73 15.25
N ALA A 344 3.62 27.81 15.86
CA ALA A 344 2.75 27.72 17.02
C ALA A 344 1.38 27.18 16.57
N CYS A 345 1.06 25.94 16.96
CA CYS A 345 -0.23 25.34 16.67
C CYS A 345 -1.33 25.90 17.60
N PRO A 346 -2.61 25.74 17.23
CA PRO A 346 -3.73 26.10 18.09
C PRO A 346 -3.67 25.46 19.49
N GLU A 347 -4.35 26.06 20.47
CA GLU A 347 -4.28 25.60 21.87
C GLU A 347 -4.86 24.19 22.11
N ASP A 348 -5.72 23.71 21.21
CA ASP A 348 -6.30 22.36 21.24
C ASP A 348 -5.40 21.30 20.59
N SER A 349 -4.20 21.68 20.16
CA SER A 349 -3.28 20.78 19.47
C SER A 349 -2.81 19.64 20.38
N GLN A 350 -2.85 18.43 19.85
CA GLN A 350 -2.31 17.20 20.42
C GLN A 350 -0.94 16.85 19.79
N ALA A 351 -0.28 17.80 19.12
CA ALA A 351 0.96 17.55 18.36
C ALA A 351 2.10 16.98 19.22
N ASP A 352 2.33 17.56 20.40
CA ASP A 352 3.40 17.10 21.30
C ASP A 352 3.14 15.68 21.81
N GLN A 353 1.88 15.39 22.16
CA GLN A 353 1.45 14.05 22.56
C GLN A 353 1.65 13.05 21.42
N PHE A 354 1.23 13.40 20.20
CA PHE A 354 1.37 12.53 19.02
C PHE A 354 2.82 12.18 18.73
N ILE A 355 3.71 13.18 18.69
CA ILE A 355 5.14 12.97 18.42
C ILE A 355 5.81 12.18 19.53
N ALA A 356 5.48 12.44 20.80
CA ALA A 356 6.01 11.69 21.93
C ALA A 356 5.62 10.21 21.85
N GLN A 357 4.37 9.90 21.50
CA GLN A 357 3.93 8.51 21.37
C GLN A 357 4.59 7.81 20.17
N LEU A 358 4.66 8.47 19.00
CA LEU A 358 5.39 7.93 17.85
C LEU A 358 6.85 7.62 18.19
N SER A 359 7.52 8.53 18.91
CA SER A 359 8.92 8.31 19.34
C SER A 359 9.09 7.15 20.32
N ASN A 360 8.03 6.74 21.01
CA ASN A 360 8.05 5.64 21.97
C ASN A 360 7.50 4.32 21.39
N ALA A 361 6.90 4.31 20.20
CA ALA A 361 6.37 3.11 19.58
C ALA A 361 7.43 2.00 19.53
N ALA A 362 7.07 0.81 20.02
CA ALA A 362 7.98 -0.32 20.16
C ALA A 362 7.57 -1.50 19.26
N ILE A 363 6.27 -1.73 19.12
CA ILE A 363 5.72 -2.80 18.29
C ILE A 363 4.68 -2.18 17.36
N TYR A 364 4.64 -2.66 16.12
CA TYR A 364 3.54 -2.39 15.20
C TYR A 364 2.87 -3.68 14.78
N PHE A 365 1.57 -3.59 14.54
CA PHE A 365 0.82 -4.63 13.85
C PHE A 365 -0.35 -3.99 13.13
N ILE A 366 -0.87 -4.71 12.14
CA ILE A 366 -2.02 -4.27 11.37
C ILE A 366 -3.11 -5.31 11.56
N GLN A 367 -4.28 -4.83 11.96
CA GLN A 367 -5.43 -5.69 12.25
C GLN A 367 -6.70 -4.99 11.78
N ASN A 368 -7.56 -5.72 11.08
CA ASN A 368 -8.86 -5.22 10.60
C ASN A 368 -8.76 -3.91 9.80
N GLY A 369 -7.70 -3.74 9.00
CA GLY A 369 -7.50 -2.52 8.20
C GLY A 369 -6.97 -1.31 8.97
N ASN A 370 -6.60 -1.47 10.24
CA ASN A 370 -6.03 -0.41 11.07
C ASN A 370 -4.57 -0.72 11.40
N LEU A 371 -3.76 0.33 11.49
CA LEU A 371 -2.40 0.24 12.04
C LEU A 371 -2.46 0.49 13.54
N PHE A 372 -1.79 -0.37 14.30
CA PHE A 372 -1.59 -0.21 15.73
C PHE A 372 -0.11 -0.03 16.03
N LEU A 373 0.22 0.94 16.88
CA LEU A 373 1.55 1.13 17.44
C LEU A 373 1.47 0.97 18.96
N ASP A 374 2.01 -0.12 19.48
CA ASP A 374 2.10 -0.37 20.91
C ASP A 374 3.26 0.41 21.52
N LEU A 375 2.95 1.08 22.63
CA LEU A 375 3.90 1.81 23.44
C LEU A 375 4.43 0.89 24.56
N PRO A 376 5.69 1.05 24.97
CA PRO A 376 6.30 0.22 26.00
C PRO A 376 5.68 0.48 27.38
N PHE A 377 5.89 -0.47 28.31
CA PHE A 377 5.53 -0.36 29.72
C PHE A 377 4.03 -0.14 29.99
N ASP A 378 3.16 -0.74 29.17
CA ASP A 378 1.70 -0.59 29.27
C ASP A 378 1.22 0.87 29.09
N SER A 379 2.05 1.73 28.47
CA SER A 379 1.73 3.15 28.22
C SER A 379 0.67 3.36 27.13
N GLY A 380 0.11 2.27 26.62
CA GLY A 380 -1.01 2.28 25.69
C GLY A 380 -0.70 1.84 24.27
N THR A 381 -1.74 1.83 23.44
CA THR A 381 -1.68 1.46 22.03
C THR A 381 -2.30 2.57 21.19
N MET A 382 -1.53 3.12 20.26
CA MET A 382 -2.04 4.05 19.27
C MET A 382 -2.80 3.29 18.18
N ARG A 383 -3.95 3.79 17.75
CA ARG A 383 -4.72 3.27 16.61
C ARG A 383 -4.72 4.30 15.47
N PHE A 384 -4.53 3.79 14.27
CA PHE A 384 -4.56 4.56 13.04
C PHE A 384 -5.45 3.90 11.99
N VAL A 385 -6.05 4.73 11.15
CA VAL A 385 -6.80 4.32 9.96
C VAL A 385 -6.07 4.80 8.70
N PRO A 386 -6.30 4.23 7.52
CA PRO A 386 -5.79 4.79 6.27
C PRO A 386 -6.26 6.23 6.08
N GLN A 387 -5.37 7.12 5.63
CA GLN A 387 -5.70 8.53 5.41
C GLN A 387 -6.85 8.69 4.43
N GLY A 388 -7.79 9.58 4.73
CA GLY A 388 -8.97 9.80 3.89
C GLY A 388 -9.96 8.64 3.91
N THR A 389 -9.80 7.68 4.84
CA THR A 389 -10.92 6.84 5.26
C THR A 389 -12.04 7.81 5.65
N PRO A 390 -13.18 7.83 4.93
CA PRO A 390 -14.27 8.72 5.28
C PRO A 390 -14.59 8.49 6.75
N PRO A 391 -14.77 9.55 7.57
CA PRO A 391 -15.41 9.39 8.86
C PRO A 391 -16.67 8.56 8.57
N PRO A 392 -16.91 7.46 9.30
CA PRO A 392 -18.10 6.65 9.15
C PRO A 392 -19.27 7.61 9.08
N VAL A 393 -19.94 7.58 7.94
CA VAL A 393 -20.94 8.60 7.58
C VAL A 393 -21.87 8.71 8.76
N ALA A 394 -22.02 9.92 9.32
CA ALA A 394 -22.94 10.20 10.41
C ALA A 394 -24.28 9.51 10.10
N ASP A 395 -24.53 8.40 10.81
CA ASP A 395 -25.61 7.38 10.69
C ASP A 395 -25.08 5.92 10.82
N ALA A 396 -23.76 5.70 10.85
CA ALA A 396 -23.15 4.39 10.66
C ALA A 396 -23.07 3.37 11.83
N PRO A 397 -23.78 3.49 12.98
CA PRO A 397 -24.03 2.31 13.82
C PRO A 397 -25.48 1.80 13.78
N THR A 398 -26.42 2.64 13.30
CA THR A 398 -27.82 2.21 13.13
C THR A 398 -27.98 1.50 11.80
N ALA A 399 -27.49 2.00 10.66
CA ALA A 399 -27.85 1.43 9.33
C ALA A 399 -27.77 -0.12 9.16
N GLN A 400 -26.85 -0.82 9.84
CA GLN A 400 -26.74 -2.29 9.79
C GLN A 400 -27.61 -3.03 10.83
N GLY A 401 -27.89 -2.39 11.98
CA GLY A 401 -28.72 -2.90 13.08
C GLY A 401 -30.10 -2.22 13.23
N ASP A 402 -30.41 -1.23 12.40
CA ASP A 402 -31.58 -0.35 12.51
C ASP A 402 -32.84 -1.17 12.25
N GLY A 403 -33.76 -1.09 13.20
CA GLY A 403 -34.98 -1.89 13.20
C GLY A 403 -34.76 -3.37 13.49
N ARG A 404 -33.56 -3.81 13.91
CA ARG A 404 -33.26 -5.21 14.26
C ARG A 404 -33.14 -5.41 15.77
N THR A 405 -33.47 -6.60 16.23
CA THR A 405 -33.31 -7.02 17.64
C THR A 405 -32.25 -8.10 17.71
N PHE A 406 -31.30 -7.93 18.62
CA PHE A 406 -30.25 -8.90 18.90
C PHE A 406 -30.43 -9.49 20.29
N TYR A 407 -29.95 -10.72 20.46
CA TYR A 407 -30.07 -11.51 21.69
C TYR A 407 -28.68 -11.74 22.27
N LEU A 408 -28.48 -11.35 23.52
CA LEU A 408 -27.20 -11.51 24.21
C LEU A 408 -26.97 -12.98 24.57
N VAL A 409 -25.81 -13.51 24.23
CA VAL A 409 -25.40 -14.89 24.52
C VAL A 409 -24.45 -14.93 25.71
N SER A 410 -23.47 -14.02 25.72
CA SER A 410 -22.47 -13.94 26.79
C SER A 410 -21.94 -12.52 26.93
N PHE A 411 -21.47 -12.17 28.14
CA PHE A 411 -20.82 -10.89 28.40
C PHE A 411 -19.88 -10.96 29.61
N GLY A 412 -19.05 -9.93 29.80
CA GLY A 412 -18.08 -9.84 30.89
C GLY A 412 -16.68 -9.50 30.37
N PRO A 413 -15.61 -9.83 31.13
CA PRO A 413 -14.23 -9.59 30.70
C PRO A 413 -13.95 -10.23 29.34
N ALA A 414 -13.31 -9.50 28.43
CA ALA A 414 -13.06 -9.94 27.06
C ALA A 414 -12.26 -11.26 26.99
N ALA A 415 -11.34 -11.48 27.94
CA ALA A 415 -10.56 -12.70 28.04
C ALA A 415 -11.36 -13.94 28.47
N ALA A 416 -12.55 -13.76 29.08
CA ALA A 416 -13.36 -14.85 29.63
C ALA A 416 -14.85 -14.46 29.77
N PRO A 417 -15.58 -14.23 28.67
CA PRO A 417 -16.99 -13.84 28.72
C PRO A 417 -17.84 -14.96 29.33
N GLN A 418 -18.79 -14.59 30.18
CA GLN A 418 -19.68 -15.54 30.86
C GLN A 418 -21.02 -15.63 30.14
N PRO A 419 -21.61 -16.84 30.02
CA PRO A 419 -22.94 -16.98 29.45
C PRO A 419 -23.99 -16.31 30.34
N ILE A 420 -25.08 -15.84 29.73
CA ILE A 420 -26.22 -15.33 30.51
C ILE A 420 -26.85 -16.44 31.36
N ILE A 421 -27.48 -16.05 32.48
CA ILE A 421 -28.19 -16.94 33.40
C ILE A 421 -29.29 -17.69 32.64
N ALA A 422 -29.29 -19.01 32.77
CA ALA A 422 -30.25 -19.88 32.12
C ALA A 422 -31.69 -19.48 32.48
N GLY A 423 -32.55 -19.35 31.47
CA GLY A 423 -33.94 -18.93 31.63
C GLY A 423 -34.16 -17.41 31.63
N THR A 424 -33.09 -16.60 31.51
CA THR A 424 -33.19 -15.17 31.20
C THR A 424 -33.02 -14.93 29.70
N GLN A 425 -33.52 -13.80 29.20
CA GLN A 425 -33.31 -13.37 27.82
C GLN A 425 -32.98 -11.89 27.83
N ILE A 426 -31.78 -11.53 27.37
CA ILE A 426 -31.36 -10.14 27.26
C ILE A 426 -31.35 -9.75 25.78
N THR A 427 -31.93 -8.60 25.45
CA THR A 427 -32.03 -8.12 24.07
C THR A 427 -31.56 -6.68 23.92
N VAL A 428 -31.11 -6.33 22.72
CA VAL A 428 -30.85 -4.96 22.31
C VAL A 428 -31.49 -4.68 20.96
N HIS A 429 -32.22 -3.59 20.86
CA HIS A 429 -32.91 -3.14 19.66
C HIS A 429 -32.52 -1.69 19.38
N PHE A 430 -31.93 -1.45 18.22
CA PHE A 430 -31.53 -0.12 17.76
C PHE A 430 -32.54 0.39 16.74
N ALA A 431 -33.13 1.56 16.98
CA ALA A 431 -34.05 2.18 16.04
C ALA A 431 -34.08 3.70 16.21
N ASN A 432 -33.98 4.46 15.12
CA ASN A 432 -34.19 5.93 15.13
C ASN A 432 -33.37 6.67 16.22
N HIS A 433 -32.07 6.39 16.33
CA HIS A 433 -31.18 6.92 17.38
C HIS A 433 -31.58 6.58 18.83
N THR A 434 -32.37 5.52 19.01
CA THR A 434 -32.71 4.98 20.33
C THR A 434 -32.23 3.55 20.46
N VAL A 435 -32.02 3.13 21.70
CA VAL A 435 -31.79 1.73 22.06
C VAL A 435 -32.84 1.28 23.06
N SER A 436 -33.35 0.06 22.91
CA SER A 436 -34.33 -0.51 23.83
C SER A 436 -34.20 -2.02 23.91
N GLY A 437 -34.76 -2.63 24.95
CA GLY A 437 -34.77 -4.09 25.05
C GLY A 437 -35.20 -4.60 26.42
N ASN A 438 -35.01 -5.90 26.62
CA ASN A 438 -35.11 -6.56 27.92
C ASN A 438 -33.71 -6.79 28.48
N ALA A 439 -33.46 -6.43 29.74
CA ALA A 439 -32.18 -6.61 30.42
C ALA A 439 -32.14 -7.86 31.32
N GLY A 440 -33.09 -8.77 31.15
CA GLY A 440 -33.23 -10.04 31.88
C GLY A 440 -34.39 -10.02 32.87
N CYS A 441 -34.53 -8.95 33.67
CA CYS A 441 -35.68 -8.75 34.55
C CYS A 441 -36.59 -7.61 34.07
N ASN A 442 -35.98 -6.49 33.74
CA ASN A 442 -36.64 -5.24 33.38
C ASN A 442 -36.50 -4.92 31.90
N ASN A 443 -37.43 -4.12 31.42
CA ASN A 443 -37.28 -3.49 30.12
C ASN A 443 -36.54 -2.17 30.29
N TYR A 444 -35.70 -1.82 29.32
CA TYR A 444 -34.92 -0.59 29.33
C TYR A 444 -35.07 0.16 28.00
N ALA A 445 -34.77 1.46 28.06
CA ALA A 445 -34.64 2.32 26.90
C ALA A 445 -33.54 3.35 27.15
N GLY A 446 -32.89 3.80 26.08
CA GLY A 446 -31.83 4.81 26.11
C GLY A 446 -31.70 5.51 24.76
N THR A 447 -30.80 6.49 24.71
CA THR A 447 -30.51 7.27 23.51
C THR A 447 -29.16 6.84 22.94
N VAL A 448 -29.10 6.67 21.63
CA VAL A 448 -27.86 6.41 20.90
C VAL A 448 -27.35 7.74 20.38
N VAL A 449 -26.17 8.13 20.83
CA VAL A 449 -25.49 9.34 20.37
C VAL A 449 -24.28 8.88 19.57
N ALA A 450 -24.26 9.18 18.27
CA ALA A 450 -23.09 8.91 17.45
C ALA A 450 -21.90 9.77 17.94
N VAL A 451 -20.75 9.14 18.09
CA VAL A 451 -19.48 9.79 18.47
C VAL A 451 -18.41 9.21 17.54
N ASP A 452 -17.96 10.02 16.59
CA ASP A 452 -16.97 9.65 15.58
C ASP A 452 -17.31 8.33 14.87
N ASP A 453 -16.47 7.29 15.01
CA ASP A 453 -16.60 5.98 14.37
C ASP A 453 -17.50 5.00 15.15
N TYR A 454 -18.07 5.42 16.28
CA TYR A 454 -18.82 4.58 17.20
C TYR A 454 -20.11 5.27 17.73
N PHE A 455 -20.80 4.67 18.71
CA PHE A 455 -21.93 5.29 19.39
C PHE A 455 -21.87 5.12 20.90
N GLN A 456 -22.25 6.16 21.64
CA GLN A 456 -22.51 6.03 23.06
C GLN A 456 -23.99 5.77 23.29
N VAL A 457 -24.29 4.94 24.29
CA VAL A 457 -25.63 4.86 24.85
C VAL A 457 -25.70 5.74 26.09
N THR A 458 -26.59 6.71 26.05
CA THR A 458 -26.80 7.66 27.14
C THR A 458 -28.25 7.66 27.60
N GLY A 459 -28.50 8.12 28.81
CA GLY A 459 -29.86 8.26 29.34
C GLY A 459 -30.60 6.92 29.47
N ILE A 460 -29.88 5.83 29.80
CA ILE A 460 -30.50 4.52 30.04
C ILE A 460 -31.45 4.61 31.23
N LEU A 461 -32.71 4.26 30.99
CA LEU A 461 -33.75 4.12 31.99
C LEU A 461 -34.26 2.68 31.97
N SER A 462 -34.55 2.12 33.13
CA SER A 462 -35.05 0.75 33.30
C SER A 462 -36.33 0.75 34.14
N THR A 463 -37.21 -0.22 33.92
CA THR A 463 -38.34 -0.48 34.82
C THR A 463 -37.84 -1.00 36.18
N MET A 464 -38.71 -0.99 37.21
CA MET A 464 -38.35 -1.40 38.57
C MET A 464 -39.14 -2.63 39.03
N MET A 465 -39.13 -3.69 38.23
CA MET A 465 -39.59 -5.02 38.61
C MET A 465 -38.50 -5.70 39.45
N MET A 466 -38.92 -6.43 40.47
CA MET A 466 -38.04 -7.21 41.32
C MET A 466 -38.03 -8.67 40.84
N CYS A 467 -36.84 -9.18 40.50
CA CYS A 467 -36.59 -10.57 40.17
C CYS A 467 -35.65 -11.22 41.19
N ALA A 468 -35.17 -12.44 40.91
CA ALA A 468 -34.12 -13.08 41.69
C ALA A 468 -32.85 -12.20 41.71
N GLU A 469 -32.11 -12.25 42.82
CA GLU A 469 -30.99 -11.35 43.09
C GLU A 469 -29.86 -11.47 42.04
N ASP A 470 -29.59 -12.68 41.58
CA ASP A 470 -28.62 -12.97 40.52
C ASP A 470 -29.04 -12.40 39.16
N VAL A 471 -30.32 -12.49 38.81
CA VAL A 471 -30.88 -11.89 37.59
C VAL A 471 -30.81 -10.36 37.65
N MET A 472 -31.10 -9.77 38.82
CA MET A 472 -30.97 -8.33 39.03
C MET A 472 -29.51 -7.87 38.94
N ALA A 473 -28.57 -8.66 39.44
CA ALA A 473 -27.14 -8.37 39.31
C ALA A 473 -26.66 -8.45 37.86
N GLN A 474 -27.11 -9.47 37.10
CA GLN A 474 -26.84 -9.58 35.66
C GLN A 474 -27.37 -8.37 34.89
N GLU A 475 -28.61 -7.96 35.16
CA GLU A 475 -29.23 -6.78 34.55
C GLU A 475 -28.40 -5.52 34.79
N GLN A 476 -27.99 -5.26 36.03
CA GLN A 476 -27.19 -4.09 36.36
C GLN A 476 -25.84 -4.11 35.64
N ALA A 477 -25.18 -5.26 35.60
CA ALA A 477 -23.90 -5.41 34.92
C ALA A 477 -24.04 -5.19 33.40
N TYR A 478 -25.11 -5.72 32.79
CA TYR A 478 -25.40 -5.51 31.38
C TYR A 478 -25.67 -4.03 31.07
N LEU A 479 -26.55 -3.36 31.82
CA LEU A 479 -26.89 -1.96 31.58
C LEU A 479 -25.69 -1.03 31.84
N ALA A 480 -24.85 -1.35 32.83
CA ALA A 480 -23.60 -0.62 33.08
C ALA A 480 -22.64 -0.75 31.90
N GLY A 481 -22.44 -1.97 31.37
CA GLY A 481 -21.62 -2.18 30.19
C GLY A 481 -22.17 -1.48 28.95
N LEU A 482 -23.50 -1.47 28.77
CA LEU A 482 -24.15 -0.80 27.65
C LEU A 482 -23.97 0.74 27.72
N GLY A 483 -23.84 1.30 28.92
CA GLY A 483 -23.52 2.72 29.11
C GLY A 483 -22.04 3.07 29.01
N ALA A 484 -21.15 2.07 28.94
CA ALA A 484 -19.69 2.22 28.98
C ALA A 484 -19.01 1.71 27.70
N LEU A 485 -19.76 1.71 26.60
CA LEU A 485 -19.30 1.17 25.34
C LEU A 485 -18.11 1.95 24.77
N THR A 486 -17.19 1.20 24.16
CA THR A 486 -15.98 1.70 23.52
C THR A 486 -15.86 1.26 22.05
N GLY A 487 -16.60 0.24 21.63
CA GLY A 487 -16.50 -0.29 20.26
C GLY A 487 -17.60 -1.29 19.89
N TYR A 488 -17.76 -1.59 18.59
CA TYR A 488 -18.67 -2.63 18.09
C TYR A 488 -18.00 -3.37 16.95
N LEU A 489 -18.42 -4.60 16.74
CA LEU A 489 -18.13 -5.39 15.56
C LEU A 489 -19.42 -6.09 15.14
N TRP A 490 -19.85 -5.94 13.89
CA TRP A 490 -20.96 -6.71 13.34
C TRP A 490 -20.41 -7.68 12.29
N GLU A 491 -20.55 -8.98 12.53
CA GLU A 491 -20.17 -10.02 11.58
C GLU A 491 -21.42 -10.64 10.95
N GLN A 492 -21.40 -10.84 9.63
CA GLN A 492 -22.47 -11.56 8.94
C GLN A 492 -22.05 -13.00 8.69
N THR A 493 -22.69 -13.94 9.38
CA THR A 493 -22.48 -15.37 9.22
C THR A 493 -23.67 -15.98 8.48
N LEU A 494 -23.43 -16.61 7.33
CA LEU A 494 -24.46 -17.40 6.66
C LEU A 494 -24.65 -18.73 7.40
N VAL A 495 -25.85 -18.97 7.92
CA VAL A 495 -26.26 -20.30 8.40
C VAL A 495 -27.10 -20.95 7.30
N GLY A 496 -26.50 -21.89 6.57
CA GLY A 496 -27.10 -22.51 5.39
C GLY A 496 -26.94 -21.66 4.12
N THR A 497 -27.87 -21.78 3.17
CA THR A 497 -27.77 -21.15 1.83
C THR A 497 -28.55 -19.85 1.67
N SER A 498 -29.28 -19.39 2.70
CA SER A 498 -30.13 -18.19 2.58
C SER A 498 -30.40 -17.43 3.89
N THR A 499 -29.92 -17.92 5.04
CA THR A 499 -30.15 -17.25 6.33
C THR A 499 -28.89 -16.52 6.75
N LEU A 500 -28.91 -15.20 6.65
CA LEU A 500 -27.92 -14.34 7.28
C LEU A 500 -28.19 -14.29 8.78
N VAL A 501 -27.31 -14.87 9.57
CA VAL A 501 -27.22 -14.61 11.01
C VAL A 501 -26.22 -13.49 11.18
N THR A 502 -26.68 -12.34 11.66
CA THR A 502 -25.76 -11.30 12.11
C THR A 502 -25.35 -11.65 13.54
N GLU A 503 -24.07 -11.91 13.75
CA GLU A 503 -23.46 -11.95 15.07
C GLU A 503 -22.88 -10.56 15.35
N GLY A 504 -22.99 -10.12 16.59
CA GLY A 504 -22.59 -8.78 16.99
C GLY A 504 -21.77 -8.83 18.25
N GLN A 505 -20.72 -8.02 18.31
CA GLN A 505 -19.99 -7.76 19.54
C GLN A 505 -20.11 -6.28 19.88
N LEU A 506 -20.37 -5.98 21.14
CA LEU A 506 -20.14 -4.65 21.70
C LEU A 506 -18.98 -4.75 22.69
N PHE A 507 -18.02 -3.84 22.57
CA PHE A 507 -16.88 -3.70 23.46
C PHE A 507 -17.15 -2.56 24.44
N TYR A 508 -16.71 -2.72 25.69
CA TYR A 508 -16.92 -1.75 26.75
C TYR A 508 -15.82 -1.82 27.80
N THR A 509 -15.72 -0.81 28.66
CA THR A 509 -14.79 -0.83 29.79
C THR A 509 -15.51 -1.27 31.06
N LEU A 510 -14.97 -2.28 31.75
CA LEU A 510 -15.48 -2.68 33.07
C LEU A 510 -15.14 -1.62 34.14
N PRO A 511 -15.84 -1.62 35.29
CA PRO A 511 -15.55 -0.67 36.38
C PRO A 511 -14.10 -0.71 36.91
N ASP A 512 -13.38 -1.81 36.69
CA ASP A 512 -11.98 -1.99 37.08
C ASP A 512 -10.98 -1.60 35.97
N GLY A 513 -11.46 -1.03 34.86
CA GLY A 513 -10.65 -0.60 33.72
C GLY A 513 -10.36 -1.72 32.72
N THR A 514 -10.73 -2.97 33.01
CA THR A 514 -10.45 -4.09 32.10
C THR A 514 -11.36 -4.06 30.86
N PRO A 515 -10.90 -4.54 29.69
CA PRO A 515 -11.75 -4.65 28.51
C PRO A 515 -12.85 -5.69 28.68
N GLY A 516 -14.07 -5.32 28.29
CA GLY A 516 -15.27 -6.15 28.30
C GLY A 516 -15.83 -6.37 26.91
N VAL A 517 -16.58 -7.47 26.75
CA VAL A 517 -17.28 -7.81 25.51
C VAL A 517 -18.70 -8.29 25.79
N MET A 518 -19.64 -7.95 24.92
CA MET A 518 -21.00 -8.47 24.86
C MET A 518 -21.19 -9.16 23.52
N ASN A 519 -21.50 -10.45 23.51
CA ASN A 519 -21.69 -11.23 22.30
C ASN A 519 -23.18 -11.45 22.02
N PHE A 520 -23.60 -11.16 20.80
CA PHE A 520 -24.98 -11.17 20.36
C PHE A 520 -25.20 -12.04 19.12
N VAL A 521 -26.44 -12.52 18.99
CA VAL A 521 -26.95 -13.21 17.80
C VAL A 521 -28.25 -12.57 17.31
N ALA A 522 -28.56 -12.67 16.02
CA ALA A 522 -29.79 -12.12 15.43
C ALA A 522 -31.06 -12.97 15.70
N THR A 523 -30.89 -14.22 16.15
CA THR A 523 -31.98 -15.13 16.50
C THR A 523 -31.63 -15.87 17.79
N PRO A 524 -32.57 -16.01 18.74
CA PRO A 524 -32.32 -16.58 20.06
C PRO A 524 -32.05 -18.09 20.06
#